data_AF-A0A0L0EMK9-F1
#
_entry.id   AF-A0A0L0EMK9-F1
#
_cell.length_a   1.000
_cell.length_b   1.000
_cell.length_c   1.000
_cell.angle_alpha   90.00
_cell.angle_beta   90.00
_cell.angle_gamma   90.00
#
_symmetry.space_group_name_H-M   'P 1'
#
loop_
_entity.id
_entity.type
_entity.pdbx_description
1 polymer ?
#
loop_
_entity_poly.entity_id
_entity_poly.type
_entity_poly.pdbx_seq_one_letter_code
_entity_poly.pdbx_strand_id
1 'polypeptide(L)'
;MYFKLASAMTIGVLCMASTAQAATPDDRKGILQAAPNKCVALHKGRTCYTDVTFSISAPQVGDYCIRDSNSKKILQCWANVSHFEYLLAFGSAESVSYELISKTKRDVLAVTTINVNWVHKVRNKKRRWQRLF
;
A
#
# COMPACT_ATOMS: atom_id res chain seq x y z
N MET A 1 77.78 -23.37 -0.36
CA MET A 1 77.01 -24.50 -0.91
C MET A 1 75.53 -24.22 -0.67
N TYR A 2 74.78 -24.15 -1.76
CA TYR A 2 73.35 -23.83 -1.81
C TYR A 2 72.52 -24.99 -1.26
N PHE A 3 71.47 -24.73 -0.49
CA PHE A 3 70.23 -25.52 -0.56
C PHE A 3 69.04 -24.76 0.05
N LYS A 4 68.20 -24.25 -0.86
CA LYS A 4 66.73 -24.14 -0.85
C LYS A 4 66.03 -24.06 0.51
N LEU A 5 65.18 -23.05 0.68
CA LEU A 5 63.78 -23.22 1.08
C LEU A 5 63.00 -21.97 0.68
N ALA A 6 62.20 -22.12 -0.39
CA ALA A 6 61.22 -21.15 -0.82
C ALA A 6 60.04 -21.20 0.14
N SER A 7 59.70 -20.05 0.76
CA SER A 7 58.41 -19.87 1.40
C SER A 7 57.76 -18.65 0.78
N ALA A 8 56.91 -18.91 -0.21
CA ALA A 8 56.03 -17.92 -0.80
C ALA A 8 54.93 -17.62 0.22
N MET A 9 55.07 -16.50 0.95
CA MET A 9 54.00 -15.99 1.81
C MET A 9 53.06 -15.18 0.93
N THR A 10 52.08 -15.87 0.35
CA THR A 10 50.94 -15.29 -0.36
C THR A 10 50.12 -14.45 0.62
N ILE A 11 50.20 -13.12 0.48
CA ILE A 11 49.35 -12.17 1.20
C ILE A 11 47.94 -12.31 0.64
N GLY A 12 47.08 -13.00 1.39
CA GLY A 12 45.67 -13.21 1.08
C GLY A 12 44.93 -11.88 1.05
N VAL A 13 44.44 -11.50 -0.14
CA VAL A 13 43.51 -10.40 -0.35
C VAL A 13 42.18 -10.78 0.29
N LEU A 14 41.86 -10.15 1.42
CA LEU A 14 40.58 -10.27 2.10
C LEU A 14 39.56 -9.36 1.40
N CYS A 15 38.90 -9.88 0.36
CA CYS A 15 37.74 -9.22 -0.25
C CYS A 15 36.57 -9.21 0.75
N MET A 16 36.30 -8.06 1.36
CA MET A 16 35.03 -7.80 2.05
C MET A 16 33.90 -7.80 1.02
N ALA A 17 33.19 -8.92 0.90
CA ALA A 17 31.96 -8.99 0.13
C ALA A 17 30.84 -8.30 0.91
N SER A 18 30.54 -7.05 0.54
CA SER A 18 29.33 -6.36 1.00
C SER A 18 28.11 -7.09 0.44
N THR A 19 27.44 -7.89 1.26
CA THR A 19 26.13 -8.45 0.91
C THR A 19 25.11 -7.32 0.94
N ALA A 20 24.67 -6.86 -0.23
CA ALA A 20 23.51 -5.99 -0.35
C ALA A 20 22.26 -6.81 0.02
N GLN A 21 21.61 -6.52 1.15
CA GLN A 21 20.28 -7.04 1.44
C GLN A 21 19.28 -6.43 0.44
N ALA A 22 18.82 -7.25 -0.52
CA ALA A 22 17.66 -6.94 -1.33
C ALA A 22 16.41 -6.97 -0.44
N ALA A 23 15.67 -5.85 -0.37
CA ALA A 23 14.39 -5.80 0.31
C ALA A 23 13.42 -6.79 -0.35
N THR A 24 12.91 -7.76 0.42
CA THR A 24 11.88 -8.68 -0.03
C THR A 24 10.59 -7.91 -0.36
N PRO A 25 9.83 -8.31 -1.39
CA PRO A 25 8.54 -7.70 -1.68
C PRO A 25 7.63 -7.84 -0.46
N ASP A 26 6.93 -6.75 -0.11
CA ASP A 26 6.05 -6.64 1.05
C ASP A 26 4.95 -7.71 1.03
N ASP A 27 5.15 -8.79 1.79
CA ASP A 27 4.24 -9.94 1.95
C ASP A 27 2.87 -9.53 2.54
N ARG A 28 2.72 -8.27 2.94
CA ARG A 28 1.47 -7.68 3.43
C ARG A 28 0.49 -7.32 2.31
N LYS A 29 0.95 -7.32 1.05
CA LYS A 29 0.16 -7.01 -0.14
C LYS A 29 -0.79 -8.16 -0.49
N GLY A 30 -1.81 -8.36 0.35
CA GLY A 30 -2.81 -9.42 0.20
C GLY A 30 -3.68 -9.62 1.44
N ILE A 31 -3.17 -9.23 2.61
CA ILE A 31 -3.88 -9.37 3.90
C ILE A 31 -5.09 -8.45 3.98
N LEU A 32 -4.99 -7.24 3.45
CA LEU A 32 -6.07 -6.26 3.41
C LEU A 32 -6.20 -5.71 1.99
N GLN A 33 -7.34 -5.98 1.36
CA GLN A 33 -7.65 -5.50 0.01
C GLN A 33 -8.92 -4.65 0.06
N ALA A 34 -8.97 -3.61 -0.77
CA ALA A 34 -10.13 -2.72 -0.88
C ALA A 34 -10.57 -2.64 -2.34
N ALA A 35 -11.85 -2.88 -2.59
CA ALA A 35 -12.45 -2.82 -3.91
C ALA A 35 -13.72 -1.95 -3.88
N PRO A 36 -13.80 -0.85 -4.64
CA PRO A 36 -12.71 -0.22 -5.42
C PRO A 36 -11.70 0.51 -4.52
N ASN A 37 -10.44 0.58 -4.95
CA ASN A 37 -9.39 1.38 -4.29
C ASN A 37 -9.24 2.81 -4.85
N LYS A 38 -10.17 3.20 -5.74
CA LYS A 38 -10.22 4.52 -6.38
C LYS A 38 -11.64 5.04 -6.33
N CYS A 39 -11.80 6.28 -5.91
CA CYS A 39 -13.05 7.01 -5.93
C CYS A 39 -12.86 8.23 -6.85
N VAL A 40 -13.76 8.45 -7.81
CA VAL A 40 -13.64 9.55 -8.77
C VAL A 40 -14.75 10.57 -8.57
N ALA A 41 -14.40 11.79 -8.14
CA ALA A 41 -15.31 12.92 -8.04
C ALA A 41 -15.41 13.71 -9.38
N LEU A 42 -16.56 14.31 -9.63
CA LEU A 42 -16.79 15.15 -10.84
C LEU A 42 -15.98 16.45 -10.85
N HIS A 43 -15.73 17.02 -9.66
CA HIS A 43 -14.98 18.26 -9.51
C HIS A 43 -14.01 18.14 -8.34
N LYS A 44 -12.85 18.82 -8.44
CA LYS A 44 -11.87 18.89 -7.37
C LYS A 44 -12.51 19.49 -6.10
N GLY A 45 -12.20 18.92 -4.94
CA GLY A 45 -12.66 19.40 -3.64
C GLY A 45 -14.09 18.99 -3.25
N ARG A 46 -14.81 18.27 -4.12
CA ARG A 46 -16.09 17.65 -3.74
C ARG A 46 -15.83 16.30 -3.09
N THR A 47 -16.63 15.98 -2.08
CA THR A 47 -16.67 14.64 -1.48
C THR A 47 -16.99 13.60 -2.55
N CYS A 48 -16.12 12.61 -2.67
CA CYS A 48 -16.34 11.42 -3.45
C CYS A 48 -17.05 10.37 -2.60
N TYR A 49 -18.06 9.71 -3.16
CA TYR A 49 -18.84 8.68 -2.49
C TYR A 49 -18.77 7.38 -3.29
N THR A 50 -18.50 6.29 -2.60
CA THR A 50 -18.56 4.93 -3.15
C THR A 50 -18.70 3.94 -2.02
N ASP A 51 -19.34 2.81 -2.26
CA ASP A 51 -19.23 1.68 -1.35
C ASP A 51 -17.90 0.96 -1.62
N VAL A 52 -17.16 0.67 -0.55
CA VAL A 52 -15.89 -0.07 -0.62
C VAL A 52 -16.00 -1.33 0.20
N THR A 53 -15.74 -2.46 -0.46
CA THR A 53 -15.60 -3.75 0.19
C THR A 53 -14.15 -3.96 0.55
N PHE A 54 -13.90 -4.13 1.85
CA PHE A 54 -12.62 -4.62 2.35
C PHE A 54 -12.68 -6.14 2.45
N SER A 55 -11.75 -6.83 1.79
CA SER A 55 -11.58 -8.28 1.91
C SER A 55 -10.29 -8.55 2.70
N ILE A 56 -10.42 -9.26 3.81
CA ILE A 56 -9.34 -9.52 4.75
C ILE A 56 -8.98 -11.01 4.73
N SER A 57 -7.68 -11.28 4.65
CA SER A 57 -7.08 -12.61 4.78
C SER A 57 -5.92 -12.54 5.76
N ALA A 58 -6.22 -12.61 7.05
CA ALA A 58 -5.24 -12.59 8.11
C ALA A 58 -4.45 -13.92 8.16
N PRO A 59 -3.16 -13.88 8.54
CA PRO A 59 -2.29 -15.06 8.53
C PRO A 59 -2.67 -16.14 9.56
N GLN A 60 -3.46 -15.78 10.57
CA GLN A 60 -3.91 -16.69 11.62
C GLN A 60 -5.30 -16.27 12.12
N VAL A 61 -5.97 -17.17 12.82
CA VAL A 61 -7.23 -16.85 13.50
C VAL A 61 -6.93 -15.92 14.68
N GLY A 62 -7.70 -14.86 14.82
CA GLY A 62 -7.53 -13.92 15.92
C GLY A 62 -8.51 -12.77 15.90
N ASP A 63 -8.18 -11.75 16.69
CA ASP A 63 -9.01 -10.57 16.85
C ASP A 63 -8.41 -9.39 16.09
N TYR A 64 -9.19 -8.86 15.16
CA TYR A 64 -8.75 -7.85 14.20
C TYR A 64 -9.69 -6.66 14.15
N CYS A 65 -9.15 -5.47 13.97
CA CYS A 65 -9.94 -4.25 13.77
C CYS A 65 -9.47 -3.50 12.53
N ILE A 66 -10.41 -2.88 11.83
CA ILE A 66 -10.11 -1.88 10.81
C ILE A 66 -10.20 -0.51 11.47
N ARG A 67 -9.19 0.34 11.25
CA ARG A 67 -9.20 1.73 11.69
C ARG A 67 -8.76 2.68 10.59
N ASP A 68 -9.18 3.92 10.71
CA ASP A 68 -8.66 5.02 9.91
C ASP A 68 -7.20 5.33 10.31
N SER A 69 -6.32 5.47 9.33
CA SER A 69 -4.90 5.70 9.57
C SER A 69 -4.60 7.07 10.16
N ASN A 70 -5.39 8.10 9.85
CA ASN A 70 -5.13 9.47 10.26
C ASN A 70 -5.73 9.75 11.63
N SER A 71 -7.05 9.60 11.76
CA SER A 71 -7.79 9.82 12.99
C SER A 71 -7.61 8.72 14.04
N LYS A 72 -7.04 7.57 13.66
CA LYS A 72 -6.93 6.35 14.48
C LYS A 72 -8.28 5.83 15.01
N LYS A 73 -9.39 6.31 14.44
CA LYS A 73 -10.74 5.86 14.77
C LYS A 73 -10.94 4.42 14.33
N ILE A 74 -11.32 3.55 15.27
CA ILE A 74 -11.75 2.18 14.97
C ILE A 74 -13.11 2.23 14.28
N LEU A 75 -13.20 1.57 13.12
CA LEU A 75 -14.45 1.43 12.38
C LEU A 75 -15.24 0.22 12.89
N GLN A 76 -14.59 -0.94 12.87
CA GLN A 76 -15.19 -2.20 13.31
C GLN A 76 -14.11 -3.21 13.69
N CYS A 77 -14.46 -4.12 14.60
CA CYS A 77 -13.63 -5.23 15.02
C CYS A 77 -14.37 -6.56 14.84
N TRP A 78 -13.59 -7.61 14.59
CA TRP A 78 -14.03 -8.99 14.55
C TRP A 78 -13.16 -9.81 15.50
N ALA A 79 -13.73 -10.87 16.05
CA ALA A 79 -13.07 -11.75 17.01
C ALA A 79 -13.06 -13.18 16.50
N ASN A 80 -11.97 -13.90 16.77
CA ASN A 80 -11.81 -15.31 16.39
C ASN A 80 -12.08 -15.57 14.89
N VAL A 81 -11.48 -14.77 14.01
CA VAL A 81 -11.60 -14.92 12.54
C VAL A 81 -10.23 -14.85 11.88
N SER A 82 -10.08 -15.47 10.70
CA SER A 82 -8.93 -15.27 9.81
C SER A 82 -9.32 -14.63 8.47
N HIS A 83 -10.57 -14.81 8.02
CA HIS A 83 -11.09 -14.20 6.79
C HIS A 83 -12.44 -13.55 7.05
N PHE A 84 -12.65 -12.36 6.49
CA PHE A 84 -13.92 -11.64 6.57
C PHE A 84 -13.98 -10.52 5.54
N GLU A 85 -15.20 -10.03 5.31
CA GLU A 85 -15.44 -8.85 4.49
C GLU A 85 -16.11 -7.75 5.30
N TYR A 86 -15.86 -6.51 4.91
CA TYR A 86 -16.48 -5.34 5.52
C TYR A 86 -16.86 -4.33 4.44
N LEU A 87 -18.13 -3.93 4.43
CA LEU A 87 -18.65 -2.91 3.54
C LEU A 87 -18.62 -1.56 4.24
N LEU A 88 -17.95 -0.58 3.63
CA LEU A 88 -17.89 0.80 4.09
C LEU A 88 -18.52 1.72 3.05
N ALA A 89 -19.49 2.52 3.48
CA ALA A 89 -19.94 3.69 2.73
C ALA A 89 -18.86 4.79 2.82
N PHE A 90 -17.95 4.82 1.85
CA PHE A 90 -16.85 5.79 1.81
C PHE A 90 -17.35 7.16 1.36
N GLY A 91 -16.90 8.20 2.05
CA GLY A 91 -17.22 9.60 1.75
C GLY A 91 -16.08 10.52 2.16
N SER A 92 -15.25 10.96 1.21
CA SER A 92 -14.17 11.91 1.48
C SER A 92 -13.81 12.77 0.27
N ALA A 93 -13.35 14.00 0.50
CA ALA A 93 -12.77 14.86 -0.54
C ALA A 93 -11.27 14.54 -0.78
N GLU A 94 -10.65 13.79 0.12
CA GLU A 94 -9.23 13.43 0.11
C GLU A 94 -9.04 11.91 0.18
N SER A 95 -7.89 11.42 -0.28
CA SER A 95 -7.53 10.00 -0.15
C SER A 95 -7.37 9.61 1.31
N VAL A 96 -7.93 8.46 1.69
CA VAL A 96 -7.90 7.97 3.07
C VAL A 96 -7.27 6.59 3.12
N SER A 97 -6.37 6.40 4.08
CA SER A 97 -5.75 5.10 4.36
C SER A 97 -6.43 4.42 5.55
N TYR A 98 -6.58 3.11 5.45
CA TYR A 98 -7.14 2.25 6.47
C TYR A 98 -6.13 1.18 6.85
N GLU A 99 -6.05 0.90 8.15
CA GLU A 99 -5.15 -0.06 8.77
C GLU A 99 -5.95 -1.25 9.30
N LEU A 100 -5.46 -2.46 9.03
CA LEU A 100 -5.84 -3.66 9.77
C LEU A 100 -4.89 -3.83 10.95
N ILE A 101 -5.43 -3.87 12.17
CA ILE A 101 -4.66 -4.07 13.40
C ILE A 101 -5.07 -5.35 14.11
N SER A 102 -4.10 -6.02 14.74
CA SER A 102 -4.40 -7.11 15.69
C SER A 102 -4.66 -6.53 17.08
N LYS A 103 -5.75 -6.93 17.75
CA LYS A 103 -6.02 -6.49 19.13
C LYS A 103 -4.98 -7.02 20.12
N THR A 104 -4.52 -8.26 19.92
CA THR A 104 -3.60 -8.94 20.84
C THR A 104 -2.19 -8.36 20.75
N LYS A 105 -1.67 -8.19 19.53
CA LYS A 105 -0.29 -7.71 19.32
C LYS A 105 -0.20 -6.18 19.25
N ARG A 106 -1.33 -5.50 19.03
CA ARG A 106 -1.43 -4.04 18.74
C ARG A 106 -0.62 -3.58 17.53
N ASP A 107 -0.19 -4.52 16.70
CA ASP A 107 0.59 -4.26 15.49
C ASP A 107 -0.32 -3.96 14.30
N VAL A 108 0.16 -3.10 13.41
CA VAL A 108 -0.42 -2.87 12.08
C VAL A 108 0.03 -4.00 11.16
N LEU A 109 -0.94 -4.77 10.66
CA LEU A 109 -0.69 -5.94 9.82
C LEU A 109 -0.63 -5.58 8.35
N ALA A 110 -1.51 -4.68 7.92
CA ALA A 110 -1.60 -4.21 6.54
C ALA A 110 -2.29 -2.85 6.47
N VAL A 111 -2.01 -2.13 5.37
CA VAL A 111 -2.59 -0.82 5.08
C VAL A 111 -3.12 -0.84 3.65
N THR A 112 -4.28 -0.23 3.44
CA THR A 112 -4.83 0.02 2.10
C THR A 112 -5.30 1.47 2.00
N THR A 113 -5.24 2.04 0.80
CA THR A 113 -5.59 3.44 0.56
C THR A 113 -6.68 3.53 -0.50
N ILE A 114 -7.76 4.23 -0.17
CA ILE A 114 -8.79 4.62 -1.13
C ILE A 114 -8.37 5.96 -1.72
N ASN A 115 -8.01 5.95 -3.00
CA ASN A 115 -7.48 7.14 -3.69
C ASN A 115 -8.63 7.98 -4.26
N VAL A 116 -8.72 9.25 -3.87
CA VAL A 116 -9.70 10.19 -4.45
C VAL A 116 -9.07 10.91 -5.63
N ASN A 117 -9.65 10.71 -6.81
CA ASN A 117 -9.29 11.41 -8.04
C ASN A 117 -10.44 12.29 -8.51
N TRP A 118 -10.17 13.24 -9.39
CA TRP A 118 -11.18 14.10 -10.00
C TRP A 118 -11.12 14.05 -11.53
N VAL A 119 -12.27 14.12 -12.19
CA VAL A 119 -12.33 14.24 -13.65
C VAL A 119 -12.10 15.69 -14.05
N HIS A 120 -11.15 15.93 -14.95
CA HIS A 120 -11.03 17.21 -15.63
C HIS A 120 -11.94 17.25 -16.87
N LYS A 121 -12.82 18.26 -16.99
CA LYS A 121 -13.49 18.52 -18.27
C LYS A 121 -12.45 18.96 -19.30
N VAL A 122 -12.21 18.13 -20.31
CA VAL A 122 -11.41 18.51 -21.47
C VAL A 122 -12.16 19.61 -22.21
N ARG A 123 -11.63 20.83 -22.22
CA ARG A 123 -12.25 21.96 -22.91
C ARG A 123 -11.99 21.77 -24.41
N ASN A 124 -12.98 21.25 -25.14
CA ASN A 124 -12.93 21.18 -26.59
C ASN A 124 -12.74 22.59 -27.15
N LYS A 125 -11.56 22.87 -27.71
CA LYS A 125 -11.25 24.13 -28.39
C LYS A 125 -12.17 24.23 -29.61
N LYS A 126 -13.16 25.14 -29.58
CA LYS A 126 -14.04 25.41 -30.74
C LYS A 126 -13.14 25.63 -31.96
N ARG A 127 -13.26 24.77 -32.98
CA ARG A 127 -12.60 24.99 -34.27
C ARG A 127 -13.15 26.30 -34.84
N ARG A 128 -12.29 27.30 -34.96
CA ARG A 128 -12.63 28.59 -35.55
C ARG A 128 -12.63 28.36 -37.06
N TRP A 129 -13.80 28.19 -37.66
CA TRP A 129 -13.95 28.15 -39.11
C TRP A 129 -13.51 29.53 -39.63
N GLN A 130 -12.33 29.60 -40.25
CA GLN A 130 -11.95 30.78 -41.02
C GLN A 130 -12.92 30.81 -42.20
N ARG A 131 -13.80 31.82 -42.23
CA ARG A 131 -14.56 32.11 -43.44
C ARG A 131 -13.53 32.51 -44.49
N LEU A 132 -13.37 31.69 -45.52
CA LEU A 132 -12.74 32.12 -46.75
C LEU A 132 -13.68 33.17 -47.33
N PHE A 133 -13.19 34.41 -47.46
CA PHE A 133 -13.87 35.48 -48.16
C PHE A 133 -13.77 35.24 -49.67
#